data_AF-A0A183IRF9-F1
#
_entry.id   AF-A0A183IRF9-F1
#
_cell.length_a   1.000
_cell.length_b   1.000
_cell.length_c   1.000
_cell.angle_alpha   90.00
_cell.angle_beta   90.00
_cell.angle_gamma   90.00
#
_symmetry.space_group_name_H-M   'P 1'
#
loop_
_entity.id
_entity.type
_entity.pdbx_description
1 polymer ?
#
loop_
_entity_poly.entity_id
_entity_poly.type
_entity_poly.pdbx_seq_one_letter_code
_entity_poly.pdbx_strand_id
1 'polypeptide(L)'
;MQFYIYRLIAMERGIAVVDCSWKRIDDTPLHKAQGSYPRLLPYLVAANPVNYGKPCQLSCAEALCAALYILGRYFSDFSFSDDANELISKFKWGHGFMSLNEVMLKVYASCSSPAEIIRAQSDYLQRLRKEDENRRSSTKYDLPSTSSSSSDSGS
;
A
#
# COMPACT_ATOMS: atom_id res chain seq x y z
N MET A 1 -9.66 -9.09 -20.30
CA MET A 1 -9.02 -8.53 -21.52
C MET A 1 -8.13 -7.33 -21.20
N GLN A 2 -8.60 -6.30 -20.48
CA GLN A 2 -7.81 -5.10 -20.15
C GLN A 2 -6.51 -5.37 -19.35
N PHE A 3 -6.56 -6.25 -18.34
CA PHE A 3 -5.39 -6.62 -17.53
C PHE A 3 -4.33 -7.39 -18.32
N TYR A 4 -4.77 -8.26 -19.23
CA TYR A 4 -3.90 -8.98 -20.15
C TYR A 4 -3.14 -8.01 -21.08
N ILE A 5 -3.81 -6.95 -21.55
CA ILE A 5 -3.18 -5.90 -22.36
C ILE A 5 -2.13 -5.13 -21.56
N TYR A 6 -2.40 -4.74 -20.31
CA TYR A 6 -1.40 -4.05 -19.48
C TYR A 6 -0.17 -4.89 -19.20
N ARG A 7 -0.38 -6.19 -19.04
CA ARG A 7 0.71 -7.15 -18.88
C ARG A 7 1.57 -7.22 -20.14
N LEU A 8 0.98 -7.35 -21.33
CA LEU A 8 1.73 -7.37 -22.59
C LEU A 8 2.51 -6.07 -22.80
N ILE A 9 1.90 -4.92 -22.49
CA ILE A 9 2.56 -3.62 -22.56
C ILE A 9 3.76 -3.55 -21.61
N ALA A 10 3.61 -4.02 -20.36
CA ALA A 10 4.70 -4.03 -19.39
C ALA A 10 5.86 -4.94 -19.82
N MET A 11 5.58 -6.07 -20.50
CA MET A 11 6.63 -6.95 -21.05
C MET A 11 7.36 -6.33 -22.23
N GLU A 12 6.60 -5.74 -23.16
CA GLU A 12 7.16 -5.21 -24.41
C GLU A 12 7.88 -3.87 -24.19
N ARG A 13 7.40 -3.05 -23.24
CA ARG A 13 7.86 -1.65 -23.06
C ARG A 13 8.48 -1.37 -21.70
N GLY A 14 8.41 -2.32 -20.76
CA GLY A 14 8.86 -2.15 -19.38
C GLY A 14 7.88 -1.36 -18.51
N ILE A 15 8.27 -1.19 -17.24
CA ILE A 15 7.55 -0.38 -16.25
C ILE A 15 8.44 0.81 -15.88
N ALA A 16 7.88 2.01 -15.93
CA ALA A 16 8.55 3.23 -15.48
C ALA A 16 7.82 3.80 -14.26
N VAL A 17 8.60 4.28 -13.29
CA VAL A 17 8.10 4.98 -12.10
C VAL A 17 8.70 6.38 -12.10
N VAL A 18 7.88 7.39 -11.84
CA VAL A 18 8.33 8.78 -11.80
C VAL A 18 8.71 9.12 -10.36
N ASP A 19 9.99 9.41 -10.14
CA ASP A 19 10.49 9.82 -8.82
C ASP A 19 10.17 11.30 -8.57
N CYS A 20 9.17 11.54 -7.74
CA CYS A 20 8.75 12.87 -7.34
C CYS A 20 8.90 12.98 -5.82
N SER A 21 9.55 14.04 -5.35
CA SER A 21 9.47 14.38 -3.93
C SER A 21 8.03 14.73 -3.58
N TRP A 22 7.46 14.07 -2.56
CA TRP A 22 6.13 14.40 -2.04
C TRP A 22 5.96 15.88 -1.67
N LYS A 23 7.06 16.61 -1.40
CA LYS A 23 7.06 18.06 -1.10
C LYS A 23 6.82 18.95 -2.33
N ARG A 24 6.93 18.41 -3.54
CA ARG A 24 6.84 19.18 -4.80
C ARG A 24 5.90 18.52 -5.80
N ILE A 25 5.01 17.64 -5.35
CA ILE A 25 4.15 16.88 -6.26
C ILE A 25 3.17 17.78 -7.02
N ASP A 26 2.67 18.83 -6.35
CA ASP A 26 1.77 19.83 -6.95
C ASP A 26 2.50 20.72 -7.99
N ASP A 27 3.80 20.95 -7.78
CA ASP A 27 4.65 21.74 -8.69
C ASP A 27 5.27 20.90 -9.80
N THR A 28 5.23 19.57 -9.67
CA THR A 28 5.84 18.67 -10.65
C THR A 28 4.86 18.50 -11.80
N PRO A 29 5.25 18.82 -13.05
CA PRO A 29 4.36 18.67 -14.19
C PRO A 29 4.23 17.19 -14.57
N LEU A 30 3.53 16.41 -13.74
CA LEU A 30 3.20 15.00 -13.97
C LEU A 30 2.39 14.82 -15.26
N HIS A 31 1.63 15.83 -15.67
CA HIS A 31 0.93 15.87 -16.96
C HIS A 31 1.88 15.87 -18.17
N LYS A 32 3.17 16.22 -17.98
CA LYS A 32 4.22 16.15 -19.01
C LYS A 32 4.95 14.81 -19.02
N ALA A 33 4.72 13.94 -18.04
CA ALA A 33 5.27 12.59 -18.07
C ALA A 33 4.64 11.83 -19.25
N GLN A 34 5.45 11.64 -20.30
CA GLN A 34 5.03 10.99 -21.54
C GLN A 34 4.96 9.47 -21.37
N GLY A 35 3.93 8.99 -20.68
CA GLY A 35 3.58 7.57 -20.65
C GLY A 35 2.37 7.31 -21.53
N SER A 36 2.45 6.39 -22.49
CA SER A 36 1.30 6.01 -23.33
C SER A 36 0.17 5.34 -22.53
N TYR A 37 0.47 4.84 -21.31
CA TYR A 37 -0.46 4.10 -20.46
C TYR A 37 -0.28 4.43 -18.97
N PRO A 38 -0.63 5.65 -18.51
CA PRO A 38 -0.45 6.03 -17.11
C PRO A 38 -1.40 5.23 -16.20
N ARG A 39 -0.89 4.60 -15.15
CA ARG A 39 -1.68 3.81 -14.20
C ARG A 39 -1.35 4.21 -12.77
N LEU A 40 -2.40 4.30 -11.95
CA LEU A 40 -2.28 4.49 -10.52
C LEU A 40 -2.28 3.14 -9.83
N LEU A 41 -1.42 3.01 -8.81
CA LEU A 41 -1.46 1.85 -7.94
C LEU A 41 -2.69 1.91 -7.02
N PRO A 42 -3.27 0.74 -6.68
CA PRO A 42 -4.34 0.68 -5.71
C PRO A 42 -3.82 0.99 -4.29
N TYR A 43 -4.74 1.08 -3.33
CA TYR A 43 -4.41 1.37 -1.94
C TYR A 43 -3.37 0.39 -1.39
N LEU A 44 -2.25 0.94 -0.91
CA LEU A 44 -1.16 0.25 -0.23
C LEU A 44 -0.57 1.18 0.83
N VAL A 45 0.06 0.60 1.85
CA VAL A 45 0.65 1.34 2.97
C VAL A 45 2.17 1.31 2.85
N ALA A 46 2.79 2.47 3.00
CA ALA A 46 4.24 2.59 2.97
C ALA A 46 4.90 1.94 4.20
N ALA A 47 6.00 1.23 3.96
CA ALA A 47 6.88 0.70 5.00
C ALA A 47 8.26 1.39 5.00
N ASN A 48 8.52 2.29 4.05
CA ASN A 48 9.74 3.09 4.06
C ASN A 48 9.86 3.98 5.32
N PRO A 49 11.08 4.28 5.80
CA PRO A 49 11.29 5.02 7.05
C PRO A 49 10.73 6.44 7.06
N VAL A 50 10.53 7.05 5.89
CA VAL A 50 10.09 8.45 5.78
C VAL A 50 8.58 8.58 5.94
N ASN A 51 7.83 7.61 5.40
CA ASN A 51 6.37 7.64 5.32
C ASN A 51 5.72 6.39 5.92
N TYR A 52 6.40 5.71 6.84
CA TYR A 52 5.90 4.47 7.46
C TYR A 52 4.45 4.63 7.95
N GLY A 53 3.60 3.69 7.56
CA GLY A 53 2.19 3.66 7.95
C GLY A 53 1.28 4.62 7.18
N LYS A 54 1.84 5.50 6.33
CA LYS A 54 1.04 6.43 5.53
C LYS A 54 0.47 5.72 4.29
N PRO A 55 -0.84 5.84 4.03
CA PRO A 55 -1.45 5.24 2.85
C PRO A 55 -1.03 5.98 1.58
N CYS A 56 -0.81 5.22 0.51
CA CYS A 56 -0.49 5.69 -0.84
C CYS A 56 0.78 6.55 -0.97
N GLN A 57 1.60 6.68 0.09
CA GLN A 57 2.84 7.46 0.09
C GLN A 57 4.08 6.57 -0.08
N LEU A 58 4.01 5.70 -1.08
CA LEU A 58 5.06 4.75 -1.41
C LEU A 58 6.31 5.47 -1.93
N SER A 59 7.47 4.87 -1.68
CA SER A 59 8.71 5.17 -2.41
C SER A 59 8.66 4.56 -3.81
N CYS A 60 9.53 5.02 -4.71
CA CYS A 60 9.63 4.46 -6.06
C CYS A 60 9.97 2.97 -6.05
N ALA A 61 10.79 2.52 -5.10
CA ALA A 61 11.11 1.11 -4.93
C ALA A 61 9.88 0.28 -4.51
N GLU A 62 9.09 0.76 -3.55
CA GLU A 62 7.83 0.11 -3.14
C GLU A 62 6.80 0.11 -4.25
N ALA A 63 6.65 1.22 -4.98
CA ALA A 63 5.73 1.33 -6.10
C ALA A 63 6.09 0.36 -7.23
N LEU A 64 7.38 0.28 -7.58
CA LEU A 64 7.86 -0.68 -8.58
C LEU A 64 7.65 -2.12 -8.11
N CYS A 65 8.02 -2.42 -6.86
CA CYS A 65 7.80 -3.73 -6.25
C CYS A 65 6.32 -4.14 -6.29
N ALA A 66 5.41 -3.26 -5.89
CA ALA A 66 3.97 -3.52 -5.93
C ALA A 66 3.46 -3.75 -7.37
N ALA A 67 3.92 -2.94 -8.33
CA ALA A 67 3.55 -3.10 -9.73
C ALA A 67 4.00 -4.47 -10.27
N LEU A 68 5.25 -4.86 -10.01
CA LEU A 68 5.80 -6.15 -10.41
C LEU A 68 5.03 -7.30 -9.77
N TYR A 69 4.73 -7.22 -8.47
CA TYR A 69 3.99 -8.26 -7.76
C TYR A 69 2.57 -8.46 -8.32
N ILE A 70 1.83 -7.37 -8.52
CA ILE A 70 0.45 -7.42 -9.03
C ILE A 70 0.41 -7.99 -10.46
N LEU A 71 1.37 -7.63 -11.30
CA LEU A 71 1.46 -8.13 -12.68
C LEU A 71 2.02 -9.56 -12.77
N GLY A 72 2.81 -9.99 -11.77
CA GLY A 72 3.62 -11.20 -11.80
C GLY A 72 2.87 -12.51 -11.69
N ARG A 73 1.71 -12.57 -11.04
CA ARG A 73 0.96 -13.83 -10.80
C ARG A 73 0.54 -14.61 -12.05
N TYR A 74 0.51 -13.97 -13.21
CA TYR A 74 0.03 -14.58 -14.45
C TYR A 74 1.15 -15.18 -15.33
N PHE A 75 2.42 -15.05 -14.90
CA PHE A 75 3.58 -15.62 -15.58
C PHE A 75 3.90 -17.00 -15.01
N SER A 76 3.65 -18.05 -15.78
CA SER A 76 4.06 -19.42 -15.42
C SER A 76 5.57 -19.62 -15.52
N ASP A 77 6.24 -18.85 -16.39
CA ASP A 77 7.62 -19.09 -16.79
C ASP A 77 8.61 -18.04 -16.22
N PHE A 78 8.10 -17.04 -15.48
CA PHE A 78 8.90 -15.95 -14.90
C PHE A 78 8.28 -15.49 -13.58
N SER A 79 8.93 -15.78 -12.45
CA SER A 79 8.43 -15.42 -11.12
C SER A 79 8.75 -13.96 -10.80
N PHE A 80 7.98 -13.03 -11.36
CA PHE A 80 8.06 -11.60 -11.02
C PHE A 80 7.83 -11.32 -9.52
N SER A 81 7.23 -12.26 -8.78
CA SER A 81 7.15 -12.21 -7.32
C SER A 81 8.54 -12.33 -6.67
N ASP A 82 9.42 -13.16 -7.22
CA ASP A 82 10.79 -13.31 -6.74
C ASP A 82 11.64 -12.10 -7.12
N ASP A 83 11.45 -11.54 -8.31
CA ASP A 83 12.11 -10.27 -8.70
C ASP A 83 11.65 -9.10 -7.83
N ALA A 84 10.36 -9.03 -7.49
CA ALA A 84 9.83 -8.03 -6.58
C ALA A 84 10.44 -8.18 -5.17
N ASN A 85 10.56 -9.42 -4.69
CA ASN A 85 11.24 -9.74 -3.44
C ASN A 85 12.73 -9.39 -3.49
N GLU A 86 13.44 -9.72 -4.57
CA GLU A 86 14.85 -9.40 -4.75
C GLU A 86 15.06 -7.89 -4.79
N LEU A 87 14.24 -7.16 -5.55
CA LEU A 87 14.30 -5.71 -5.65
C LEU A 87 14.14 -5.05 -4.29
N ILE A 88 13.11 -5.45 -3.53
CA ILE A 88 12.82 -4.84 -2.23
C ILE A 88 13.78 -5.32 -1.15
N SER A 89 14.39 -6.50 -1.29
CA SER A 89 15.39 -7.04 -0.34
C SER A 89 16.66 -6.19 -0.23
N LYS A 90 16.97 -5.39 -1.26
CA LYS A 90 18.07 -4.41 -1.25
C LYS A 90 17.88 -3.33 -0.17
N PHE A 91 16.65 -3.19 0.35
CA PHE A 91 16.31 -2.25 1.40
C PHE A 91 16.06 -2.99 2.71
N LYS A 92 16.69 -2.54 3.80
CA LYS A 92 16.53 -3.14 5.14
C LYS A 92 15.07 -3.24 5.58
N TRP A 93 14.25 -2.26 5.23
CA TRP A 93 12.82 -2.18 5.54
C TRP A 93 11.93 -2.89 4.52
N GLY A 94 12.50 -3.41 3.43
CA GLY A 94 11.75 -3.91 2.29
C GLY A 94 10.89 -5.14 2.58
N HIS A 95 11.38 -6.05 3.40
CA HIS A 95 10.58 -7.18 3.90
C HIS A 95 9.31 -6.69 4.64
N GLY A 96 9.44 -5.59 5.39
CA GLY A 96 8.32 -4.96 6.08
C GLY A 96 7.24 -4.46 5.13
N PHE A 97 7.60 -3.98 3.92
CA PHE A 97 6.63 -3.58 2.91
C PHE A 97 5.78 -4.76 2.43
N MET A 98 6.43 -5.90 2.13
CA MET A 98 5.75 -7.11 1.69
C MET A 98 4.84 -7.66 2.78
N SER A 99 5.33 -7.77 4.03
CA SER A 99 4.53 -8.25 5.16
C SER A 99 3.34 -7.34 5.47
N LEU A 100 3.54 -6.02 5.43
CA LEU A 100 2.49 -5.04 5.72
C LEU A 100 1.34 -5.11 4.71
N ASN A 101 1.64 -5.39 3.44
CA ASN A 101 0.67 -5.35 2.36
C ASN A 101 0.30 -6.73 1.80
N GLU A 102 0.78 -7.81 2.42
CA GLU A 102 0.72 -9.18 1.87
C GLU A 102 -0.68 -9.57 1.41
N VAL A 103 -1.68 -9.36 2.28
CA VAL A 103 -3.08 -9.70 2.01
C VAL A 103 -3.60 -8.95 0.80
N MET A 104 -3.38 -7.63 0.74
CA MET A 104 -3.88 -6.80 -0.35
C MET A 104 -3.15 -7.05 -1.66
N LEU A 105 -1.83 -7.25 -1.63
CA LEU A 105 -1.03 -7.62 -2.80
C LEU A 105 -1.53 -8.93 -3.42
N LYS A 106 -1.80 -9.95 -2.59
CA LYS A 106 -2.37 -11.23 -3.04
C LYS A 106 -3.75 -11.06 -3.68
N VAL A 107 -4.63 -10.25 -3.05
CA VAL A 107 -5.97 -9.97 -3.57
C VAL A 107 -5.90 -9.26 -4.91
N TYR A 108 -5.11 -8.18 -5.02
CA TYR A 108 -4.95 -7.44 -6.27
C TYR A 108 -4.36 -8.29 -7.38
N ALA A 109 -3.39 -9.15 -7.06
CA ALA A 109 -2.79 -10.07 -8.03
C ALA A 109 -3.77 -11.17 -8.51
N SER A 110 -4.88 -11.41 -7.80
CA SER A 110 -5.94 -12.32 -8.24
C SER A 110 -7.05 -11.64 -9.07
N CYS A 111 -7.11 -10.31 -9.05
CA CYS A 111 -8.14 -9.55 -9.76
C CYS A 111 -7.87 -9.55 -11.27
N SER A 112 -8.92 -9.78 -12.05
CA SER A 112 -8.85 -9.83 -13.53
C SER A 112 -9.33 -8.56 -14.21
N SER A 113 -9.89 -7.61 -13.44
CA SER A 113 -10.41 -6.35 -13.95
C SER A 113 -10.11 -5.17 -13.02
N PRO A 114 -10.00 -3.94 -13.56
CA PRO A 114 -9.85 -2.74 -12.72
C PRO A 114 -11.02 -2.55 -11.75
N ALA A 115 -12.22 -2.95 -12.15
CA ALA A 115 -13.42 -2.90 -11.30
C ALA A 115 -13.29 -3.81 -10.07
N GLU A 116 -12.73 -5.01 -10.23
CA GLU A 116 -12.45 -5.91 -9.11
C GLU A 116 -11.43 -5.32 -8.13
N ILE A 117 -10.37 -4.68 -8.64
CA ILE A 117 -9.38 -4.02 -7.77
C ILE A 117 -10.03 -2.89 -6.97
N ILE A 118 -10.82 -2.03 -7.63
CA ILE A 118 -11.51 -0.92 -6.96
C ILE A 118 -12.47 -1.45 -5.90
N ARG A 119 -13.19 -2.53 -6.20
CA ARG A 119 -14.09 -3.19 -5.25
C ARG A 119 -13.31 -3.76 -4.05
N ALA A 120 -12.27 -4.54 -4.31
CA ALA A 120 -11.43 -5.13 -3.26
C ALA A 120 -10.81 -4.05 -2.35
N GLN A 121 -10.33 -2.96 -2.94
CA GLN A 121 -9.84 -1.80 -2.21
C GLN A 121 -10.93 -1.16 -1.34
N SER A 122 -12.12 -0.94 -1.92
CA SER A 122 -13.24 -0.30 -1.20
C SER A 122 -13.71 -1.15 -0.02
N ASP A 123 -13.84 -2.46 -0.24
CA ASP A 123 -14.22 -3.43 0.79
C ASP A 123 -13.20 -3.44 1.94
N TYR A 124 -11.91 -3.42 1.62
CA TYR A 124 -10.84 -3.36 2.62
C TYR A 124 -10.87 -2.06 3.43
N LEU A 125 -11.00 -0.91 2.78
CA LEU A 125 -11.09 0.39 3.46
C LEU A 125 -12.32 0.49 4.35
N GLN A 126 -13.45 -0.10 3.94
CA GLN A 126 -14.65 -0.14 4.77
C GLN A 126 -14.46 -1.00 6.01
N ARG A 127 -13.74 -2.13 5.90
CA ARG A 127 -13.39 -2.97 7.06
C ARG A 127 -12.52 -2.21 8.06
N LEU A 128 -11.47 -1.53 7.58
CA LEU A 128 -10.60 -0.72 8.44
C LEU A 128 -11.38 0.37 9.19
N ARG A 129 -12.30 1.07 8.51
CA ARG A 129 -13.15 2.09 9.17
C ARG A 129 -14.01 1.49 10.28
N LYS A 130 -14.64 0.34 10.03
CA LYS A 130 -15.46 -0.37 11.03
C LYS A 130 -14.63 -0.84 12.23
N GLU A 131 -13.43 -1.36 11.99
CA GLU A 131 -12.52 -1.78 13.06
C GLU A 131 -12.06 -0.59 13.92
N ASP A 132 -11.74 0.54 13.30
CA ASP A 132 -11.38 1.77 14.01
C ASP A 132 -12.55 2.33 14.85
N GLU A 133 -13.78 2.31 14.30
CA GLU A 133 -15.00 2.69 15.01
C GLU A 133 -15.25 1.78 16.23
N ASN A 134 -15.08 0.46 16.06
CA ASN A 134 -15.22 -0.51 17.15
C ASN A 134 -14.15 -0.33 18.24
N ARG A 135 -12.91 -0.01 17.87
CA ARG A 135 -11.85 0.27 18.86
C ARG A 135 -12.14 1.55 19.64
N ARG A 136 -12.68 2.58 18.98
CA ARG A 136 -13.05 3.84 19.65
C ARG A 136 -14.27 3.70 20.55
N SER A 137 -15.23 2.85 20.19
CA SER A 137 -16.42 2.60 21.01
C SER A 137 -16.10 1.75 22.24
N SER A 138 -15.14 0.82 22.17
CA SER A 138 -14.70 0.03 23.32
C SER A 138 -13.90 0.82 24.35
N THR A 139 -13.01 1.74 23.94
CA THR A 139 -12.21 2.58 24.87
C THR A 139 -13.07 3.59 25.66
N LYS A 140 -14.31 3.86 25.25
CA LYS A 140 -15.18 4.86 25.90
C LYS A 140 -15.72 4.42 27.28
N TYR A 141 -15.63 3.14 27.63
CA TYR A 141 -16.27 2.59 28.85
C TYR A 141 -15.33 2.32 30.04
N ASP A 142 -14.01 2.54 29.91
CA ASP A 142 -13.02 2.19 30.95
C ASP A 142 -12.16 3.38 31.43
N LEU A 143 -12.78 4.52 31.75
CA LEU A 143 -12.11 5.55 32.58
C LEU A 143 -12.74 5.60 33.97
N PRO A 144 -12.05 5.14 35.03
CA PRO A 144 -12.49 5.42 36.39
C PRO A 144 -12.33 6.91 36.69
N SER A 145 -13.42 7.56 37.11
CA SER A 145 -13.40 8.92 37.64
C SER A 145 -12.45 9.01 38.82
N THR A 146 -11.34 9.73 38.70
CA THR A 146 -10.44 9.98 39.83
C THR A 146 -11.09 11.00 40.77
N SER A 147 -11.91 10.54 41.72
CA SER A 147 -12.19 11.32 42.92
C SER A 147 -10.98 11.19 43.85
N SER A 148 -10.05 12.14 43.75
CA SER A 148 -8.93 12.25 44.67
C SER A 148 -9.41 12.70 46.05
N SER A 149 -9.63 11.75 46.96
CA SER A 149 -9.73 12.01 48.41
C SER A 149 -8.41 11.64 49.08
N SER A 150 -7.57 12.63 49.33
CA SER A 150 -6.36 12.51 50.15
C SER A 150 -6.76 12.54 51.62
N SER A 151 -6.65 11.39 52.30
CA SER A 151 -6.67 11.28 53.76
C SER A 151 -5.26 10.95 54.22
N ASP A 152 -4.53 11.96 54.69
CA ASP A 152 -3.23 11.80 55.33
C ASP A 152 -3.45 11.47 56.81
N SER A 153 -2.81 10.42 57.32
CA SER A 153 -2.92 9.97 58.71
C SER A 153 -1.61 9.34 59.15
N GLY A 154 -0.82 10.12 59.90
CA GLY A 154 0.30 9.70 60.73
C GLY A 154 0.76 10.94 61.51
N SER A 155 0.94 10.95 62.83
CA SER A 155 0.99 9.91 63.85
C SER A 155 0.54 10.51 65.19
#